data_AF-A0A553N3K7-F1
#
_entry.id   AF-A0A553N3K7-F1
#
_cell.length_a   1.000
_cell.length_b   1.000
_cell.length_c   1.000
_cell.angle_alpha   90.00
_cell.angle_beta   90.00
_cell.angle_gamma   90.00
#
_symmetry.space_group_name_H-M   'P 1'
#
loop_
_entity.id
_entity.type
_entity.pdbx_description
1 polymer ?
#
loop_
_entity_poly.entity_id
_entity_poly.type
_entity_poly.pdbx_seq_one_letter_code
_entity_poly.pdbx_strand_id
1 'polypeptide(L)'
;MQPIPLSWVFHLCLSADRFTVYSPKKLRQAWNKLGYVDHAEDLASRFLQCFPKQRLSAQAALHHQYFSNLPSRVWELPDMSSMFTVAGVKLQNESEDSKTNSHSKH
;
A
#
# COMPACT_ATOMS: atom_id res chain seq x y z
N MET A 1 2.78 -18.18 -28.11
CA MET A 1 1.92 -17.48 -27.12
C MET A 1 1.89 -16.01 -27.53
N GLN A 2 0.74 -15.49 -27.98
CA GLN A 2 0.60 -14.10 -28.42
C GLN A 2 0.32 -13.21 -27.19
N PRO A 3 0.91 -12.00 -27.09
CA PRO A 3 0.66 -11.10 -25.96
C PRO A 3 -0.80 -10.63 -25.99
N ILE A 4 -1.47 -10.69 -24.85
CA ILE A 4 -2.85 -10.19 -24.71
C ILE A 4 -2.79 -8.67 -24.93
N PRO A 5 -3.53 -8.13 -25.92
CA PRO A 5 -3.49 -6.70 -26.20
C PRO A 5 -4.04 -5.92 -25.02
N LEU A 6 -3.41 -4.79 -24.69
CA LEU A 6 -3.82 -3.94 -23.56
C LEU A 6 -5.32 -3.59 -23.62
N SER A 7 -5.88 -3.41 -24.84
CA SER A 7 -7.31 -3.16 -25.07
C SER A 7 -8.23 -4.25 -24.49
N TRP A 8 -7.78 -5.49 -24.40
CA TRP A 8 -8.54 -6.59 -23.79
C TRP A 8 -8.50 -6.55 -22.26
N VAL A 9 -7.39 -6.08 -21.68
CA VAL A 9 -7.32 -5.80 -20.23
C VAL A 9 -8.24 -4.63 -19.87
N PHE A 10 -8.29 -3.61 -20.72
CA PHE A 10 -9.25 -2.51 -20.63
C PHE A 10 -10.69 -3.03 -20.71
N HIS A 11 -11.01 -3.90 -21.68
CA HIS A 11 -12.35 -4.46 -21.82
C HIS A 11 -12.74 -5.35 -20.63
N LEU A 12 -11.81 -6.15 -20.11
CA LEU A 12 -12.07 -7.03 -18.97
C LEU A 12 -12.26 -6.26 -17.65
N CYS A 13 -11.52 -5.16 -17.45
CA CYS A 13 -11.67 -4.33 -16.26
C CYS A 13 -12.88 -3.39 -16.32
N LEU A 14 -13.38 -3.06 -17.54
CA LEU A 14 -14.49 -2.12 -17.75
C LEU A 14 -15.80 -2.73 -18.26
N SER A 15 -15.84 -4.01 -18.63
CA SER A 15 -17.10 -4.72 -18.90
C SER A 15 -17.86 -4.95 -17.59
N ALA A 16 -18.48 -3.89 -17.09
CA ALA A 16 -19.47 -3.91 -16.03
C ALA A 16 -20.66 -4.85 -16.32
N ASP A 17 -20.80 -5.33 -17.55
CA ASP A 17 -21.84 -6.28 -17.97
C ASP A 17 -21.64 -7.71 -17.39
N ARG A 18 -20.42 -8.07 -16.96
CA ARG A 18 -20.12 -9.40 -16.39
C ARG A 18 -19.64 -9.39 -14.95
N PHE A 19 -19.42 -8.21 -14.37
CA PHE A 19 -19.05 -8.08 -12.96
C PHE A 19 -20.23 -7.50 -12.21
N THR A 20 -20.70 -8.23 -11.19
CA THR A 20 -21.61 -7.70 -10.18
C THR A 20 -21.11 -6.32 -9.76
N VAL A 21 -21.97 -5.30 -9.85
CA VAL A 21 -21.64 -3.95 -9.41
C VAL A 21 -21.38 -3.99 -7.91
N TYR A 22 -20.11 -4.06 -7.53
CA TYR A 22 -19.71 -4.02 -6.14
C TYR A 22 -19.66 -2.57 -5.69
N SER A 23 -20.34 -2.26 -4.59
CA SER A 23 -20.17 -0.98 -3.93
C SER A 23 -18.69 -0.82 -3.51
N PRO A 24 -18.10 0.37 -3.67
CA PRO A 24 -16.74 0.62 -3.23
C PRO A 24 -16.66 0.40 -1.72
N LYS A 25 -15.90 -0.64 -1.33
CA LYS A 25 -15.64 -0.97 0.07
C LYS A 25 -14.31 -0.36 0.49
N LYS A 26 -14.22 0.02 1.76
CA LYS A 26 -12.96 0.46 2.34
C LYS A 26 -12.00 -0.71 2.41
N LEU A 27 -10.74 -0.52 2.04
CA LEU A 27 -9.75 -1.61 1.99
C LEU A 27 -9.53 -2.22 3.37
N ARG A 28 -9.67 -1.42 4.44
CA ARG A 28 -9.66 -1.93 5.82
C ARG A 28 -10.71 -3.03 6.09
N GLN A 29 -11.81 -3.08 5.34
CA GLN A 29 -12.85 -4.10 5.52
C GLN A 29 -12.42 -5.47 4.97
N ALA A 30 -11.53 -5.48 3.98
CA ALA A 30 -10.91 -6.71 3.49
C ALA A 30 -9.68 -7.09 4.34
N TRP A 31 -8.94 -6.09 4.82
CA TRP A 31 -7.75 -6.28 5.65
C TRP A 31 -7.75 -5.32 6.83
N ASN A 32 -8.26 -5.80 7.97
CA ASN A 32 -8.44 -4.98 9.18
C ASN A 32 -7.15 -4.34 9.69
N LYS A 33 -5.97 -4.94 9.42
CA LYS A 33 -4.70 -4.38 9.91
C LYS A 33 -4.35 -3.02 9.29
N LEU A 34 -4.90 -2.69 8.12
CA LEU A 34 -4.71 -1.37 7.50
C LEU A 34 -5.38 -0.25 8.30
N GLY A 35 -6.32 -0.60 9.19
CA GLY A 35 -6.92 0.35 10.12
C GLY A 35 -6.06 0.64 11.36
N TYR A 36 -5.02 -0.14 11.64
CA TYR A 36 -4.15 0.06 12.80
C TYR A 36 -2.92 0.92 12.51
N VAL A 37 -2.57 1.10 11.23
CA VAL A 37 -1.41 1.87 10.81
C VAL A 37 -1.88 3.11 10.05
N ASP A 38 -1.45 4.28 10.52
CA ASP A 38 -1.85 5.55 9.93
C ASP A 38 -1.44 5.65 8.47
N HIS A 39 -2.33 6.22 7.65
CA HIS A 39 -2.13 6.41 6.20
C HIS A 39 -1.89 5.13 5.37
N ALA A 40 -1.90 3.94 5.98
CA ALA A 40 -1.63 2.67 5.31
C ALA A 40 -2.73 2.31 4.32
N GLU A 41 -3.99 2.49 4.70
CA GLU A 41 -5.13 2.29 3.82
C GLU A 41 -5.06 3.19 2.59
N ASP A 42 -4.78 4.49 2.77
CA ASP A 42 -4.71 5.44 1.66
C ASP A 42 -3.59 5.06 0.68
N LEU A 43 -2.40 4.74 1.19
CA LEU A 43 -1.27 4.30 0.38
C LEU A 43 -1.60 3.03 -0.41
N ALA A 44 -2.16 2.02 0.26
CA ALA A 44 -2.52 0.74 -0.35
C ALA A 44 -3.61 0.90 -1.41
N SER A 45 -4.62 1.74 -1.16
CA SER A 45 -5.64 2.08 -2.15
C SER A 45 -5.03 2.69 -3.41
N ARG A 46 -4.05 3.59 -3.29
CA ARG A 46 -3.36 4.19 -4.46
C ARG A 46 -2.49 3.20 -5.24
N PHE A 47 -2.03 2.11 -4.63
CA PHE A 47 -1.33 1.03 -5.33
C PHE A 47 -2.28 0.07 -6.03
N LEU A 48 -3.38 -0.28 -5.37
CA LEU A 48 -4.35 -1.27 -5.84
C LEU A 48 -5.38 -0.65 -6.81
N GLN A 49 -4.88 0.10 -7.78
CA GLN A 49 -5.70 0.69 -8.84
C GLN A 49 -5.86 -0.30 -10.00
N CYS A 50 -7.10 -0.45 -10.44
CA CYS A 50 -7.49 -1.22 -11.63
C CYS A 50 -6.66 -0.80 -12.85
N PHE A 51 -6.53 0.51 -13.06
CA PHE A 51 -5.74 1.04 -14.15
C PHE A 51 -4.28 1.25 -13.72
N PRO A 52 -3.30 0.68 -14.43
CA PRO A 52 -1.90 0.85 -14.09
C PRO A 52 -1.45 2.32 -14.15
N LYS A 53 -2.05 3.13 -15.03
CA LYS A 53 -1.74 4.58 -15.14
C LYS A 53 -2.21 5.41 -13.93
N GLN A 54 -3.15 4.88 -13.15
CA GLN A 54 -3.63 5.53 -11.93
C GLN A 54 -2.87 5.07 -10.69
N ARG A 55 -2.01 4.04 -10.81
CA ARG A 55 -1.21 3.56 -9.68
C ARG A 55 -0.17 4.60 -9.29
N LEU A 56 0.04 4.73 -7.99
CA LEU A 56 1.12 5.54 -7.44
C LEU A 56 2.48 4.99 -7.88
N SER A 57 3.37 5.86 -8.36
CA SER A 57 4.75 5.48 -8.69
C SER A 57 5.54 5.20 -7.41
N ALA A 58 6.61 4.40 -7.52
CA ALA A 58 7.48 4.11 -6.39
C ALA A 58 8.06 5.40 -5.78
N GLN A 59 8.54 6.31 -6.62
CA GLN A 59 9.08 7.60 -6.16
C GLN A 59 8.03 8.42 -5.40
N ALA A 60 6.81 8.52 -5.92
CA ALA A 60 5.74 9.27 -5.25
C ALA A 60 5.30 8.59 -3.94
N ALA A 61 5.33 7.26 -3.90
CA ALA A 61 5.00 6.50 -2.70
C ALA A 61 5.99 6.73 -1.56
N LEU A 62 7.29 6.85 -1.88
CA LEU A 62 8.32 7.16 -0.90
C LEU A 62 8.07 8.50 -0.20
N HIS A 63 7.53 9.50 -0.89
CA HIS A 63 7.15 10.79 -0.30
C HIS A 63 5.80 10.80 0.41
N HIS A 64 5.13 9.65 0.56
CA HIS A 64 3.83 9.56 1.21
C HIS A 64 3.93 9.73 2.73
N GLN A 65 2.88 10.27 3.37
CA GLN A 65 2.82 10.47 4.82
C GLN A 65 2.99 9.17 5.62
N TYR A 66 2.72 8.02 5.02
CA TYR A 66 3.01 6.71 5.63
C TYR A 66 4.48 6.56 6.05
N PHE A 67 5.42 7.16 5.30
CA PHE A 67 6.85 7.12 5.57
C PHE A 67 7.36 8.35 6.34
N SER A 68 6.48 9.22 6.87
CA SER A 68 6.89 10.43 7.60
C SER A 68 7.72 10.14 8.85
N ASN A 69 7.59 8.93 9.40
CA ASN A 69 8.33 8.48 10.58
C ASN A 69 9.75 8.02 10.25
N LEU A 70 10.14 7.94 8.98
CA LEU A 70 11.50 7.59 8.59
C LEU A 70 12.45 8.79 8.74
N PRO A 71 13.69 8.57 9.21
CA PRO A 71 14.71 9.63 9.26
C PRO A 71 14.99 10.18 7.85
N SER A 72 15.16 11.50 7.74
CA SER A 72 15.44 12.16 6.46
C SER A 72 16.66 11.59 5.74
N ARG A 73 17.65 11.13 6.50
CA ARG A 73 18.89 10.53 6.00
C ARG A 73 18.66 9.27 5.15
N VAL A 74 17.51 8.59 5.28
CA VAL A 74 17.15 7.46 4.41
C VAL A 74 16.97 7.90 2.95
N TRP A 75 16.55 9.15 2.72
CA TRP A 75 16.31 9.69 1.38
C TRP A 75 17.59 10.12 0.65
N GLU A 76 18.69 10.30 1.38
CA GLU A 76 19.99 10.72 0.86
C GLU A 76 20.94 9.53 0.64
N LEU A 77 20.46 8.31 0.83
CA LEU A 77 21.25 7.10 0.71
C LEU A 77 21.65 6.83 -0.74
N PRO A 78 22.92 6.49 -1.00
CA PRO A 78 23.32 5.93 -2.29
C PRO A 78 22.56 4.63 -2.62
N ASP A 79 22.30 4.38 -3.89
CA ASP A 79 21.57 3.19 -4.37
C ASP A 79 22.15 1.86 -3.87
N MET A 80 23.48 1.80 -3.68
CA MET A 80 24.19 0.60 -3.25
C MET A 80 24.36 0.50 -1.73
N SER A 81 23.85 1.48 -0.98
CA SER A 81 23.96 1.51 0.48
C SER A 81 22.74 0.86 1.15
N SER A 82 22.98 0.20 2.27
CA SER A 82 21.91 -0.44 3.04
C SER A 82 21.16 0.57 3.91
N MET A 83 19.83 0.47 3.96
CA MET A 83 19.00 1.33 4.82
C MET A 83 19.34 1.24 6.31
N PHE A 84 19.89 0.11 6.76
CA PHE A 84 20.29 -0.10 8.16
C PHE A 84 21.58 0.62 8.55
N THR A 85 22.25 1.26 7.60
CA THR A 85 23.38 2.15 7.91
C THR A 85 22.94 3.47 8.52
N VAL A 86 21.65 3.82 8.37
CA VAL A 86 21.08 5.05 8.93
C VAL A 86 20.79 4.87 10.42
N ALA A 87 21.42 5.71 11.24
CA ALA A 87 21.12 5.79 12.67
C ALA A 87 19.62 6.11 12.87
N GLY A 88 18.93 5.22 13.59
CA GLY A 88 17.47 5.31 13.83
C GLY A 88 16.64 4.31 13.02
N VAL A 89 17.22 3.67 11.99
CA VAL A 89 16.55 2.58 11.27
C VAL A 89 16.98 1.25 11.86
N LYS A 90 16.03 0.50 12.41
CA LYS A 90 16.26 -0.83 12.99
C LYS A 90 15.10 -1.76 12.61
N LEU A 91 15.41 -3.05 12.50
CA LEU A 91 14.38 -4.08 12.40
C LEU A 91 13.71 -4.22 13.76
N GLN A 92 12.39 -4.14 13.78
CA GLN A 92 11.59 -4.42 14.97
C GLN A 92 11.32 -5.92 15.04
N ASN A 93 11.41 -6.51 16.24
CA ASN A 93 11.16 -7.93 16.43
C ASN A 93 9.65 -8.24 16.30
N GLU A 94 9.30 -9.34 15.64
CA GLU A 94 7.90 -9.71 15.37
C GLU A 94 7.10 -10.03 16.66
N SER A 95 7.80 -10.34 17.75
CA SER A 95 7.18 -10.82 18.99
C SER A 95 6.45 -9.75 19.82
N GLU A 96 6.55 -8.45 19.50
CA GLU A 96 6.05 -7.39 20.38
C GLU A 96 4.71 -6.74 19.96
N ASP A 97 4.19 -6.99 18.75
CA ASP A 97 3.00 -6.28 18.22
C ASP A 97 1.78 -7.18 17.91
N SER A 98 1.58 -8.23 18.70
CA SER A 98 0.31 -8.95 18.75
C SER A 98 -0.56 -8.50 19.94
N LYS A 99 -0.59 -7.21 20.27
CA LYS A 99 -1.56 -6.66 21.23
C LYS A 99 -2.80 -6.13 20.51
N THR A 100 -3.79 -7.00 20.52
CA THR A 100 -5.24 -6.74 20.47
C THR A 100 -5.65 -5.32 20.88
N ASN A 101 -6.17 -4.50 19.97
CA ASN A 101 -7.12 -3.45 20.36
C ASN A 101 -8.54 -3.99 20.20
N SER A 102 -8.92 -4.85 21.14
CA SER A 102 -10.31 -5.12 21.47
C SER A 102 -10.83 -3.92 22.26
N HIS A 103 -11.25 -2.86 21.56
CA HIS A 103 -11.96 -1.79 22.23
C HIS A 103 -13.39 -2.28 22.51
N SER A 104 -13.55 -2.88 23.69
CA SER A 104 -14.81 -2.91 24.43
C SER A 104 -15.39 -1.51 24.46
N LYS A 105 -16.64 -1.35 24.04
CA LYS A 105 -17.46 -0.22 24.50
C LYS A 105 -18.78 -0.77 25.00
N HIS A 106 -18.97 -0.52 26.29
CA HIS A 106 -20.16 -0.63 27.13
C HIS A 106 -21.48 -0.45 26.39
#